data_AF-A0A291RLA2-F1
#
_entry.id   AF-A0A291RLA2-F1
#
_cell.length_a   1.000
_cell.length_b   1.000
_cell.length_c   1.000
_cell.angle_alpha   90.00
_cell.angle_beta   90.00
_cell.angle_gamma   90.00
#
_symmetry.space_group_name_H-M   'P 1'
#
loop_
_entity.id
_entity.type
_entity.pdbx_description
1 polymer ?
#
loop_
_entity_poly.entity_id
_entity_poly.type
_entity_poly.pdbx_seq_one_letter_code
_entity_poly.pdbx_strand_id
1 'polypeptide(L)'
;MSREMPVGWFAVAFSSELATQAVLPVEAFGRHLVAWRDERGRAHVMDAYCPHLGAHLGVGGVVAEGSIRCPFHGWRFDAAGRCVDVPYGRFTVRASVRVWPVREQNGVVLVWSGDPDREPDWEMPILDHDGWAPDLTAEWIIRGYAQDICENGVDGAHFRWVHRSRMMEAVGAAEIDGPVFRVELAPRPDADPDLPGVPLRSELHGPGMVMAVHSGAGLQGCYRLYPTPLDDKRIILRGMVSVRAEGDAEGLNQLVFDAVREQWESDIPIWENKIHRDRPLLTSSERLIGQFRRWYRTNFIPEGITE
;
A
#
# COMPACT_ATOMS: atom_id res chain seq x y z
N MET A 1 -21.26 -10.65 6.61
CA MET A 1 -20.42 -11.42 5.68
C MET A 1 -19.11 -10.65 5.56
N SER A 2 -17.98 -11.25 5.95
CA SER A 2 -16.66 -10.68 5.73
C SER A 2 -16.40 -10.63 4.23
N ARG A 3 -15.98 -9.49 3.70
CA ARG A 3 -15.54 -9.37 2.32
C ARG A 3 -14.24 -10.18 2.15
N GLU A 4 -14.11 -10.91 1.04
CA GLU A 4 -12.86 -11.59 0.72
C GLU A 4 -11.73 -10.58 0.54
N MET A 5 -10.57 -10.91 1.10
CA MET A 5 -9.39 -10.05 1.06
C MET A 5 -8.80 -10.06 -0.35
N PRO A 6 -8.50 -8.89 -0.93
CA PRO A 6 -7.82 -8.83 -2.22
C PRO A 6 -6.41 -9.44 -2.14
N VAL A 7 -6.03 -10.20 -3.17
CA VAL A 7 -4.70 -10.79 -3.35
C VAL A 7 -3.82 -9.83 -4.15
N GLY A 8 -2.64 -9.54 -3.62
CA GLY A 8 -1.69 -8.60 -4.20
C GLY A 8 -0.59 -8.17 -3.23
N TRP A 9 0.28 -7.28 -3.70
CA TRP A 9 1.29 -6.62 -2.89
C TRP A 9 0.71 -5.45 -2.10
N PHE A 10 1.02 -5.39 -0.80
CA PHE A 10 0.60 -4.31 0.09
C PHE A 10 1.77 -3.79 0.93
N ALA A 11 1.86 -2.46 1.10
CA ALA A 11 2.89 -1.85 1.94
C ALA A 11 2.54 -2.02 3.42
N VAL A 12 3.38 -2.74 4.17
CA VAL A 12 3.16 -3.01 5.60
C VAL A 12 3.97 -2.09 6.51
N ALA A 13 5.01 -1.43 5.97
CA ALA A 13 5.82 -0.41 6.63
C ALA A 13 6.50 0.47 5.57
N PHE A 14 6.90 1.69 5.93
CA PHE A 14 7.93 2.42 5.21
C PHE A 14 9.29 1.77 5.44
N SER A 15 10.15 1.72 4.41
CA SER A 15 11.50 1.17 4.53
C SER A 15 12.32 1.85 5.62
N SER A 16 12.09 3.14 5.85
CA SER A 16 12.77 3.96 6.86
C SER A 16 12.38 3.61 8.30
N GLU A 17 11.21 3.03 8.53
CA GLU A 17 10.79 2.57 9.87
C GLU A 17 11.55 1.32 10.30
N LEU A 18 11.96 0.51 9.33
CA LEU A 18 12.71 -0.71 9.58
C LEU A 18 14.21 -0.44 9.40
N ALA A 19 14.86 0.18 10.38
CA ALA A 19 16.30 0.41 10.35
C ALA A 19 17.12 -0.90 10.35
N THR A 20 18.45 -0.81 10.16
CA THR A 20 19.37 -1.95 10.28
C THR A 20 19.21 -2.65 11.63
N GLN A 21 18.99 -3.97 11.60
CA GLN A 21 18.73 -4.82 12.77
C GLN A 21 17.49 -4.44 13.59
N ALA A 22 16.60 -3.60 13.04
CA ALA A 22 15.32 -3.29 13.66
C ALA A 22 14.38 -4.49 13.62
N VAL A 23 13.49 -4.52 14.61
CA VAL A 23 12.36 -5.44 14.71
C VAL A 23 11.12 -4.56 14.93
N LEU A 24 10.12 -4.71 14.07
CA LEU A 24 8.92 -3.89 14.05
C LEU A 24 7.68 -4.80 14.14
N PRO A 25 6.81 -4.62 15.14
CA PRO A 25 5.48 -5.24 15.14
C PRO A 25 4.62 -4.59 14.06
N VAL A 26 3.92 -5.41 13.29
CA VAL A 26 3.11 -4.98 12.15
C VAL A 26 1.74 -5.63 12.23
N GLU A 27 0.68 -4.89 11.91
CA GLU A 27 -0.66 -5.44 11.73
C GLU A 27 -1.05 -5.33 10.25
N ALA A 28 -1.52 -6.43 9.68
CA ALA A 28 -2.07 -6.49 8.32
C ALA A 28 -2.92 -7.75 8.17
N PHE A 29 -3.93 -7.71 7.30
CA PHE A 29 -4.68 -8.90 6.87
C PHE A 29 -5.41 -9.64 8.02
N GLY A 30 -5.78 -8.93 9.08
CA GLY A 30 -6.35 -9.50 10.31
C GLY A 30 -5.33 -10.28 11.14
N ARG A 31 -4.03 -10.05 10.92
CA ARG A 31 -2.92 -10.79 11.54
C ARG A 31 -1.94 -9.86 12.24
N HIS A 32 -1.31 -10.39 13.28
CA HIS A 32 -0.08 -9.82 13.83
C HIS A 32 1.12 -10.43 13.11
N LEU A 33 1.94 -9.56 12.55
CA LEU A 33 3.17 -9.88 11.84
C LEU A 33 4.37 -9.25 12.56
N VAL A 34 5.56 -9.71 12.22
CA VAL A 34 6.80 -9.05 12.59
C VAL A 34 7.64 -8.82 11.34
N ALA A 35 8.00 -7.56 11.11
CA ALA A 35 9.01 -7.17 10.15
C ALA A 35 10.36 -7.04 10.86
N TRP A 36 11.43 -7.59 10.29
CA TRP A 36 12.77 -7.44 10.85
C TRP A 36 13.82 -7.35 9.74
N ARG A 37 14.93 -6.66 10.00
CA ARG A 37 16.00 -6.50 9.02
C ARG A 37 17.23 -7.29 9.42
N ASP A 38 17.70 -8.16 8.53
CA ASP A 38 18.94 -8.91 8.78
C ASP A 38 20.18 -8.01 8.75
N GLU A 39 21.32 -8.55 9.20
CA GLU A 39 22.62 -7.85 9.21
C GLU A 39 23.12 -7.48 7.80
N ARG A 40 22.54 -8.08 6.74
CA ARG A 40 22.84 -7.76 5.34
C ARG A 40 21.90 -6.70 4.79
N GLY A 41 21.03 -6.13 5.63
CA GLY A 41 20.10 -5.09 5.27
C GLY A 41 18.83 -5.59 4.58
N ARG A 42 18.54 -6.89 4.54
CA ARG A 42 17.32 -7.41 3.89
C ARG A 42 16.16 -7.45 4.87
N ALA A 43 15.02 -6.92 4.45
CA ALA A 43 13.76 -7.00 5.19
C ALA A 43 13.12 -8.39 5.08
N HIS A 44 12.60 -8.88 6.19
CA HIS A 44 11.88 -10.15 6.32
C HIS A 44 10.57 -9.91 7.06
N VAL A 45 9.51 -10.61 6.67
CA VAL A 45 8.21 -10.55 7.35
C VAL A 45 7.71 -11.97 7.65
N MET A 46 7.28 -12.20 8.88
CA MET A 46 6.75 -13.48 9.35
C MET A 46 5.55 -13.27 10.29
N ASP A 47 4.81 -14.34 10.57
CA ASP A 47 3.80 -14.31 11.64
C ASP A 47 4.45 -13.89 12.97
N ALA A 48 3.75 -13.08 13.76
CA ALA A 48 4.35 -12.49 14.96
C ALA A 48 4.55 -13.48 16.12
N TYR A 49 3.71 -14.50 16.24
CA TYR A 49 3.65 -15.29 17.47
C TYR A 49 4.57 -16.50 17.43
N CYS A 50 5.48 -16.57 18.40
CA CYS A 50 6.41 -17.67 18.57
C CYS A 50 5.67 -19.00 18.80
N PRO A 51 5.95 -20.08 18.04
CA PRO A 51 5.27 -21.36 18.16
C PRO A 51 5.55 -22.10 19.48
N HIS A 52 6.47 -21.60 20.30
CA HIS A 52 6.75 -22.18 21.62
C HIS A 52 5.59 -21.93 22.59
N LEU A 53 5.36 -20.67 22.99
CA LEU A 53 4.34 -20.27 23.97
C LEU A 53 3.64 -18.95 23.59
N GLY A 54 3.62 -18.60 22.30
CA GLY A 54 2.83 -17.49 21.78
C GLY A 54 3.39 -16.09 22.06
N ALA A 55 4.66 -15.95 22.44
CA ALA A 55 5.26 -14.62 22.61
C ALA A 55 5.33 -13.88 21.26
N HIS A 56 4.97 -12.59 21.25
CA HIS A 56 5.07 -11.74 20.07
C HIS A 56 6.54 -11.42 19.78
N LEU A 57 7.08 -11.94 18.68
CA LEU A 57 8.47 -11.75 18.24
C LEU A 57 8.79 -10.29 17.96
N GLY A 58 7.81 -9.52 17.47
CA GLY A 58 7.95 -8.07 17.25
C GLY A 58 8.04 -7.20 18.52
N VAL A 59 7.73 -7.73 19.71
CA VAL A 59 7.68 -6.94 20.95
C VAL A 59 8.81 -7.40 21.88
N GLY A 60 9.93 -6.69 21.82
CA GLY A 60 11.15 -7.00 22.59
C GLY A 60 12.04 -8.08 21.97
N GLY A 61 11.63 -8.69 20.86
CA GLY A 61 12.53 -9.54 20.07
C GLY A 61 13.65 -8.73 19.43
N VAL A 62 14.75 -9.40 19.11
CA VAL A 62 15.95 -8.77 18.57
C VAL A 62 16.52 -9.57 17.42
N VAL A 63 17.17 -8.91 16.47
CA VAL A 63 17.97 -9.59 15.45
C VAL A 63 19.29 -10.03 16.08
N ALA A 64 19.61 -11.31 15.96
CA ALA A 64 20.84 -11.90 16.47
C ALA A 64 21.33 -13.02 15.54
N GLU A 65 22.56 -12.90 15.06
CA GLU A 65 23.25 -13.91 14.25
C GLU A 65 22.40 -14.32 13.02
N GLY A 66 21.91 -13.32 12.28
CA GLY A 66 21.11 -13.52 11.07
C GLY A 66 19.71 -14.13 11.28
N SER A 67 19.17 -14.09 12.50
CA SER A 67 17.86 -14.63 12.87
C SER A 67 17.12 -13.71 13.85
N ILE A 68 15.81 -13.83 13.97
CA ILE A 68 15.04 -13.15 15.01
C ILE A 68 15.02 -14.01 16.29
N ARG A 69 15.41 -13.42 17.41
CA ARG A 69 15.40 -14.05 18.73
C ARG A 69 14.16 -13.66 19.51
N CYS A 70 13.39 -14.67 19.91
CA CYS A 70 12.20 -14.52 20.74
C CYS A 70 12.56 -13.91 22.11
N PRO A 71 11.83 -12.88 22.56
CA PRO A 71 12.11 -12.19 23.83
C PRO A 71 11.88 -13.07 25.06
N PHE A 72 11.02 -14.08 24.95
CA PHE A 72 10.59 -14.83 26.13
C PHE A 72 11.61 -15.90 26.54
N HIS A 73 12.08 -16.68 25.57
CA HIS A 73 12.90 -17.86 25.84
C HIS A 73 14.15 -17.95 24.94
N GLY A 74 14.44 -16.91 24.16
CA GLY A 74 15.65 -16.86 23.33
C GLY A 74 15.66 -17.80 22.14
N TRP A 75 14.55 -18.48 21.80
CA TRP A 75 14.46 -19.28 20.57
C TRP A 75 14.71 -18.40 19.35
N ARG A 76 15.47 -18.89 18.38
CA ARG A 76 15.82 -18.12 17.18
C ARG A 76 15.21 -18.70 15.92
N PHE A 77 14.65 -17.83 15.08
CA PHE A 77 14.03 -18.19 13.80
C PHE A 77 14.74 -17.47 12.65
N ASP A 78 15.19 -18.23 11.64
CA ASP A 78 15.87 -17.65 10.48
C ASP A 78 14.90 -16.94 9.51
N ALA A 79 15.44 -16.39 8.43
CA ALA A 79 14.67 -15.74 7.36
C ALA A 79 13.65 -16.65 6.66
N ALA A 80 13.83 -17.98 6.74
CA ALA A 80 12.86 -18.97 6.24
C ALA A 80 11.88 -19.41 7.34
N GLY A 81 11.88 -18.72 8.49
CA GLY A 81 11.02 -18.99 9.63
C GLY A 81 11.40 -20.24 10.42
N ARG A 82 12.48 -20.95 10.06
CA ARG A 82 12.87 -22.20 10.72
C ARG A 82 13.51 -21.88 12.06
N CYS A 83 13.13 -22.61 13.10
CA CYS A 83 13.82 -22.52 14.38
C CYS A 83 15.25 -23.06 14.22
N VAL A 84 16.24 -22.19 14.35
CA VAL A 84 17.67 -22.53 14.17
C VAL A 84 18.40 -22.74 15.49
N ASP A 85 17.85 -22.25 16.60
CA ASP A 85 18.47 -22.39 17.92
C ASP A 85 17.44 -22.37 19.05
N VAL A 86 17.71 -23.20 20.06
CA VAL A 86 17.01 -23.25 21.35
C VAL A 86 18.10 -23.22 22.43
N PRO A 87 18.39 -22.06 23.04
CA PRO A 87 19.63 -21.84 23.80
C PRO A 87 19.86 -22.80 24.98
N TYR A 88 18.80 -23.43 25.47
CA TYR A 88 18.81 -24.29 26.65
C TYR A 88 18.42 -25.74 26.37
N GLY A 89 18.27 -26.15 25.10
CA GLY A 89 17.71 -27.46 24.79
C GLY A 89 18.06 -27.99 23.40
N ARG A 90 17.54 -29.19 23.11
CA ARG A 90 17.62 -29.82 21.79
C ARG A 90 16.23 -29.91 21.18
N PHE A 91 16.15 -29.79 19.86
CA PHE A 91 14.90 -29.95 19.11
C PHE A 91 14.26 -31.32 19.38
N THR A 92 13.03 -31.33 19.87
CA THR A 92 12.18 -32.53 19.88
C THR A 92 11.23 -32.54 18.68
N VAL A 93 10.89 -31.36 18.15
CA VAL A 93 10.07 -31.14 16.96
C VAL A 93 10.68 -30.03 16.09
N ARG A 94 10.49 -30.11 14.77
CA ARG A 94 10.81 -29.00 13.87
C ARG A 94 9.77 -27.91 14.09
N ALA A 95 10.20 -26.77 14.65
CA ALA A 95 9.37 -25.60 14.82
C ALA A 95 9.67 -24.59 13.70
N SER A 96 8.62 -23.98 13.16
CA SER A 96 8.73 -22.90 12.20
C SER A 96 7.65 -21.85 12.42
N VAL A 97 7.96 -20.63 12.02
CA VAL A 97 7.03 -19.51 11.87
C VAL A 97 6.73 -19.36 10.38
N ARG A 98 5.47 -19.06 10.03
CA ARG A 98 5.11 -18.77 8.64
C ARG A 98 5.82 -17.50 8.19
N VAL A 99 6.46 -17.54 7.03
CA VAL A 99 7.08 -16.39 6.38
C VAL A 99 6.21 -15.91 5.23
N TRP A 100 6.32 -14.63 4.89
CA TRP A 100 5.56 -14.02 3.82
C TRP A 100 6.51 -13.58 2.69
N PRO A 101 6.12 -13.65 1.41
CA PRO A 101 6.91 -13.05 0.34
C PRO A 101 7.04 -11.54 0.55
N VAL A 102 8.27 -11.04 0.48
CA VAL A 102 8.61 -9.64 0.71
C VAL A 102 9.30 -9.03 -0.52
N ARG A 103 8.95 -7.79 -0.83
CA ARG A 103 9.74 -6.90 -1.68
C ARG A 103 10.00 -5.61 -0.92
N GLU A 104 11.22 -5.12 -0.98
CA GLU A 104 11.55 -3.79 -0.47
C GLU A 104 11.94 -2.92 -1.66
N GLN A 105 11.06 -1.99 -2.02
CA GLN A 105 11.21 -1.11 -3.17
C GLN A 105 10.30 0.10 -3.01
N ASN A 106 10.57 1.16 -3.77
CA ASN A 106 9.76 2.39 -3.79
C ASN A 106 9.58 3.03 -2.39
N GLY A 107 10.55 2.83 -1.49
CA GLY A 107 10.54 3.35 -0.12
C GLY A 107 9.63 2.61 0.87
N VAL A 108 9.09 1.43 0.50
CA VAL A 108 8.20 0.63 1.35
C VAL A 108 8.62 -0.84 1.41
N VAL A 109 8.24 -1.49 2.51
CA VAL A 109 8.27 -2.96 2.65
C VAL A 109 6.91 -3.51 2.21
N LEU A 110 6.88 -4.20 1.09
CA LEU A 110 5.71 -4.83 0.51
C LEU A 110 5.61 -6.30 0.92
N VAL A 111 4.39 -6.74 1.26
CA VAL A 111 4.06 -8.13 1.55
C VAL A 111 3.02 -8.62 0.56
N TRP A 112 3.23 -9.83 0.03
CA TRP A 112 2.25 -10.53 -0.78
C TRP A 112 1.16 -11.13 0.11
N SER A 113 -0.09 -10.77 -0.13
CA SER A 113 -1.25 -11.24 0.65
C SER A 113 -1.86 -12.57 0.18
N GLY A 114 -1.41 -13.10 -0.96
CA GLY A 114 -1.84 -14.40 -1.46
C GLY A 114 -1.26 -15.57 -0.67
N ASP A 115 -1.36 -16.78 -1.23
CA ASP A 115 -0.77 -17.97 -0.65
C ASP A 115 0.76 -17.81 -0.52
N PRO A 116 1.33 -17.77 0.70
CA PRO A 116 2.76 -17.56 0.88
C PRO A 116 3.61 -18.75 0.42
N ASP A 117 3.01 -19.92 0.20
CA ASP A 117 3.70 -21.11 -0.33
C ASP A 117 3.75 -21.12 -1.87
N ARG A 118 3.17 -20.11 -2.52
CA ARG A 118 3.20 -19.93 -3.98
C ARG A 118 3.94 -18.64 -4.31
N GLU A 119 4.68 -18.67 -5.41
CA GLU A 119 5.30 -17.45 -5.94
C GLU A 119 4.21 -16.43 -6.32
N PRO A 120 4.41 -15.14 -6.00
CA PRO A 120 3.58 -14.06 -6.51
C PRO A 120 3.48 -14.13 -8.04
N ASP A 121 2.27 -13.95 -8.56
CA ASP A 121 1.98 -14.03 -10.00
C ASP A 121 2.27 -12.73 -10.75
N TRP A 122 2.52 -11.64 -10.03
CA TRP A 122 3.00 -10.37 -10.56
C TRP A 122 3.90 -9.64 -9.56
N GLU A 123 4.61 -8.61 -10.05
CA GLU A 123 5.53 -7.80 -9.25
C GLU A 123 5.11 -6.33 -9.29
N MET A 124 5.26 -5.64 -8.15
CA MET A 124 5.14 -4.18 -8.10
C MET A 124 6.22 -3.54 -9.00
N PRO A 125 5.94 -2.51 -9.80
CA PRO A 125 6.98 -1.84 -10.57
C PRO A 125 8.02 -1.21 -9.66
N ILE A 126 9.27 -1.15 -10.13
CA ILE A 126 10.32 -0.34 -9.52
C ILE A 126 10.23 1.05 -10.15
N LEU A 127 10.04 2.07 -9.31
CA LEU A 127 9.95 3.45 -9.76
C LEU A 127 11.34 4.05 -9.98
N ASP A 128 11.43 4.93 -10.97
CA ASP A 128 12.62 5.75 -11.17
C ASP A 128 12.63 6.90 -10.16
N HIS A 129 13.66 6.95 -9.32
CA HIS A 129 13.88 7.97 -8.32
C HIS A 129 14.94 9.00 -8.74
N ASP A 130 15.52 8.89 -9.95
CA ASP A 130 16.54 9.81 -10.41
C ASP A 130 16.00 11.24 -10.61
N GLY A 131 16.68 12.20 -9.98
CA GLY A 131 16.29 13.61 -9.95
C GLY A 131 15.04 13.93 -9.12
N TRP A 132 14.48 12.98 -8.36
CA TRP A 132 13.36 13.25 -7.46
C TRP A 132 13.85 13.67 -6.07
N ALA A 133 13.13 14.60 -5.44
CA ALA A 133 13.33 14.93 -4.03
C ALA A 133 13.00 13.71 -3.14
N PRO A 134 13.55 13.63 -1.91
CA PRO A 134 13.24 12.55 -0.98
C PRO A 134 11.73 12.41 -0.72
N ASP A 135 11.27 11.18 -0.49
CA ASP A 135 9.86 10.93 -0.21
C ASP A 135 9.44 11.57 1.14
N LEU A 136 8.40 12.40 1.10
CA LEU A 136 7.67 12.84 2.28
C LEU A 136 6.48 11.92 2.51
N THR A 137 6.26 11.54 3.76
CA THR A 137 5.34 10.44 4.10
C THR A 137 4.31 10.84 5.14
N ALA A 138 3.13 10.23 5.06
CA ALA A 138 2.07 10.36 6.05
C ALA A 138 1.31 9.04 6.18
N GLU A 139 0.68 8.81 7.33
CA GLU A 139 -0.02 7.57 7.63
C GLU A 139 -1.32 7.84 8.39
N TRP A 140 -2.37 7.12 8.03
CA TRP A 140 -3.65 7.16 8.73
C TRP A 140 -4.22 5.75 8.88
N ILE A 141 -4.92 5.50 10.00
CA ILE A 141 -5.77 4.32 10.15
C ILE A 141 -7.21 4.79 9.96
N ILE A 142 -7.88 4.23 8.96
CA ILE A 142 -9.25 4.61 8.61
C ILE A 142 -10.16 3.41 8.40
N ARG A 143 -11.46 3.59 8.58
CA ARG A 143 -12.49 2.65 8.16
C ARG A 143 -12.63 2.65 6.64
N GLY A 144 -12.78 1.47 6.05
CA GLY A 144 -12.98 1.31 4.62
C GLY A 144 -12.33 0.06 4.05
N TYR A 145 -12.23 0.02 2.73
CA TYR A 145 -11.62 -1.07 1.97
C TYR A 145 -10.59 -0.51 0.99
N ALA A 146 -9.51 -1.26 0.73
CA ALA A 146 -8.49 -0.85 -0.23
C ALA A 146 -9.08 -0.48 -1.60
N GLN A 147 -10.08 -1.23 -2.07
CA GLN A 147 -10.79 -0.94 -3.32
C GLN A 147 -11.41 0.47 -3.34
N ASP A 148 -11.97 0.95 -2.21
CA ASP A 148 -12.60 2.27 -2.16
C ASP A 148 -11.58 3.40 -2.34
N ILE A 149 -10.36 3.22 -1.82
CA ILE A 149 -9.26 4.17 -2.01
C ILE A 149 -8.76 4.14 -3.46
N CYS A 150 -8.59 2.93 -4.00
CA CYS A 150 -8.22 2.73 -5.39
C CYS A 150 -9.24 3.34 -6.38
N GLU A 151 -10.52 3.23 -6.09
CA GLU A 151 -11.58 3.79 -6.94
C GLU A 151 -11.49 5.30 -7.12
N ASN A 152 -11.06 6.05 -6.10
CA ASN A 152 -10.85 7.49 -6.20
C ASN A 152 -9.85 7.86 -7.31
N GLY A 153 -8.89 6.97 -7.62
CA GLY A 153 -7.92 7.17 -8.70
C GLY A 153 -8.56 7.33 -10.09
N VAL A 154 -9.81 6.91 -10.27
CA VAL A 154 -10.54 7.01 -11.55
C VAL A 154 -11.86 7.79 -11.44
N ASP A 155 -12.19 8.32 -10.26
CA ASP A 155 -13.39 9.11 -10.03
C ASP A 155 -13.13 10.59 -10.36
N GLY A 156 -13.50 11.04 -11.55
CA GLY A 156 -13.32 12.44 -11.93
C GLY A 156 -14.26 13.42 -11.22
N ALA A 157 -15.37 12.95 -10.65
CA ALA A 157 -16.41 13.81 -10.07
C ALA A 157 -16.05 14.28 -8.65
N HIS A 158 -15.40 13.42 -7.84
CA HIS A 158 -15.08 13.78 -6.45
C HIS A 158 -14.11 14.97 -6.35
N PHE A 159 -13.26 15.20 -7.36
CA PHE A 159 -12.37 16.36 -7.44
C PHE A 159 -13.12 17.68 -7.20
N ARG A 160 -14.33 17.83 -7.74
CA ARG A 160 -15.13 19.06 -7.57
C ARG A 160 -15.67 19.25 -6.17
N TRP A 161 -16.16 18.17 -5.57
CA TRP A 161 -16.95 18.22 -4.35
C TRP A 161 -16.10 18.05 -3.10
N VAL A 162 -15.05 17.24 -3.15
CA VAL A 162 -14.14 16.97 -2.04
C VAL A 162 -12.93 17.91 -2.10
N HIS A 163 -12.21 17.93 -3.22
CA HIS A 163 -10.96 18.69 -3.34
C HIS A 163 -11.15 20.14 -3.80
N ARG A 164 -12.40 20.57 -4.08
CA ARG A 164 -12.72 21.90 -4.63
C ARG A 164 -11.89 22.24 -5.87
N SER A 165 -11.62 21.22 -6.68
CA SER A 165 -10.87 21.29 -7.94
C SER A 165 -11.83 21.19 -9.13
N ARG A 166 -11.33 21.36 -10.36
CA ARG A 166 -12.14 21.10 -11.55
C ARG A 166 -12.51 19.63 -11.60
N MET A 167 -13.74 19.35 -12.02
CA MET A 167 -14.16 18.00 -12.35
C MET A 167 -13.29 17.48 -13.48
N MET A 168 -12.79 16.26 -13.33
CA MET A 168 -11.87 15.63 -14.27
C MET A 168 -12.62 14.66 -15.18
N GLU A 169 -12.10 14.42 -16.37
CA GLU A 169 -12.55 13.35 -17.27
C GLU A 169 -11.36 12.62 -17.89
N ALA A 170 -11.59 11.37 -18.34
CA ALA A 170 -10.58 10.63 -19.06
C ALA A 170 -10.23 11.28 -20.40
N VAL A 171 -8.93 11.38 -20.65
CA VAL A 171 -8.37 11.67 -21.96
C VAL A 171 -8.10 10.33 -22.64
N GLY A 172 -9.02 9.90 -23.50
CA GLY A 172 -8.93 8.62 -24.20
C GLY A 172 -9.44 7.42 -23.40
N ALA A 173 -8.95 6.22 -23.75
CA ALA A 173 -9.34 4.98 -23.10
C ALA A 173 -8.36 4.62 -21.97
N ALA A 174 -8.85 3.91 -20.95
CA ALA A 174 -7.97 3.31 -19.95
C ALA A 174 -7.09 2.22 -20.58
N GLU A 175 -5.82 2.21 -20.21
CA GLU A 175 -4.86 1.16 -20.55
C GLU A 175 -4.84 0.14 -19.41
N ILE A 176 -5.15 -1.12 -19.73
CA ILE A 176 -5.20 -2.20 -18.74
C ILE A 176 -4.23 -3.30 -19.19
N ASP A 177 -3.20 -3.54 -18.38
CA ASP A 177 -2.19 -4.57 -18.63
C ASP A 177 -2.02 -5.42 -17.37
N GLY A 178 -2.69 -6.57 -17.35
CA GLY A 178 -2.73 -7.49 -16.22
C GLY A 178 -3.02 -6.78 -14.89
N PRO A 179 -2.04 -6.71 -13.97
CA PRO A 179 -2.21 -6.10 -12.66
C PRO A 179 -2.13 -4.56 -12.66
N VAL A 180 -2.06 -3.90 -13.82
CA VAL A 180 -1.93 -2.44 -13.93
C VAL A 180 -3.12 -1.83 -14.66
N PHE A 181 -3.70 -0.78 -14.09
CA PHE A 181 -4.73 0.07 -14.72
C PHE A 181 -4.20 1.50 -14.83
N ARG A 182 -4.20 2.10 -16.02
CA ARG A 182 -3.74 3.48 -16.23
C ARG A 182 -4.76 4.30 -16.99
N VAL A 183 -4.88 5.57 -16.62
CA VAL A 183 -5.72 6.53 -17.34
C VAL A 183 -5.19 7.95 -17.18
N GLU A 184 -5.19 8.71 -18.26
CA GLU A 184 -4.95 10.15 -18.24
C GLU A 184 -6.25 10.87 -17.90
N LEU A 185 -6.20 11.80 -16.94
CA LEU A 185 -7.31 12.63 -16.50
C LEU A 185 -6.99 14.10 -16.76
N ALA A 186 -7.93 14.83 -17.33
CA ALA A 186 -7.81 16.28 -17.52
C ALA A 186 -9.07 17.01 -17.03
N PRO A 187 -8.97 18.30 -16.68
CA PRO A 187 -10.13 19.11 -16.34
C PRO A 187 -11.12 19.11 -17.50
N ARG A 188 -12.40 18.89 -17.19
CA ARG A 188 -13.45 18.97 -18.20
C ARG A 188 -13.53 20.37 -18.82
N PRO A 189 -13.84 20.49 -20.12
CA PRO A 189 -14.03 21.79 -20.77
C PRO A 189 -15.15 22.63 -20.16
N ASP A 190 -16.18 21.99 -19.61
CA ASP A 190 -17.32 22.63 -18.95
C ASP A 190 -17.15 22.79 -17.43
N ALA A 191 -15.97 22.50 -16.90
CA ALA A 191 -15.66 22.71 -15.48
C ALA A 191 -15.52 24.21 -15.16
N ASP A 192 -15.78 24.53 -13.89
CA ASP A 192 -15.64 25.87 -13.32
C ASP A 192 -14.21 26.42 -13.54
N PRO A 193 -14.04 27.48 -14.36
CA PRO A 193 -12.71 27.97 -14.72
C PRO A 193 -11.98 28.63 -13.55
N ASP A 194 -12.68 28.99 -12.48
CA ASP A 194 -12.06 29.65 -11.32
C ASP A 194 -11.40 28.64 -10.35
N LEU A 195 -11.61 27.34 -10.57
CA LEU A 195 -11.00 26.29 -9.77
C LEU A 195 -9.68 25.80 -10.37
N PRO A 196 -8.74 25.32 -9.52
CA PRO A 196 -7.55 24.64 -10.01
C PRO A 196 -7.93 23.39 -10.79
N GLY A 197 -7.14 23.03 -11.80
CA GLY A 197 -7.36 21.82 -12.58
C GLY A 197 -6.07 21.43 -13.28
N VAL A 198 -5.38 20.44 -12.72
CA VAL A 198 -4.09 19.98 -13.22
C VAL A 198 -4.30 18.60 -13.85
N PRO A 199 -4.02 18.43 -15.15
CA PRO A 199 -4.02 17.11 -15.77
C PRO A 199 -3.06 16.17 -15.05
N LEU A 200 -3.46 14.92 -14.89
CA LEU A 200 -2.68 13.90 -14.21
C LEU A 200 -2.87 12.55 -14.87
N ARG A 201 -1.84 11.71 -14.79
CA ARG A 201 -1.91 10.28 -15.06
C ARG A 201 -2.19 9.55 -13.76
N SER A 202 -3.28 8.80 -13.71
CA SER A 202 -3.57 7.87 -12.63
C SER A 202 -3.13 6.47 -13.03
N GLU A 203 -2.40 5.79 -12.14
CA GLU A 203 -1.95 4.42 -12.29
C GLU A 203 -2.29 3.63 -11.03
N LEU A 204 -2.95 2.49 -11.20
CA LEU A 204 -3.24 1.55 -10.13
C LEU A 204 -2.45 0.28 -10.36
N HIS A 205 -1.68 -0.12 -9.36
CA HIS A 205 -0.82 -1.30 -9.39
C HIS A 205 -1.35 -2.31 -8.37
N GLY A 206 -2.11 -3.26 -8.88
CA GLY A 206 -2.84 -4.20 -8.06
C GLY A 206 -3.85 -3.53 -7.13
N PRO A 207 -4.16 -4.18 -6.00
CA PRO A 207 -5.04 -3.62 -4.98
C PRO A 207 -4.34 -2.72 -3.95
N GLY A 208 -3.01 -2.62 -4.00
CA GLY A 208 -2.20 -2.08 -2.90
C GLY A 208 -1.42 -0.80 -3.20
N MET A 209 -1.48 -0.26 -4.42
CA MET A 209 -0.91 1.05 -4.73
C MET A 209 -1.78 1.83 -5.74
N VAL A 210 -2.10 3.07 -5.38
CA VAL A 210 -2.62 4.10 -6.28
C VAL A 210 -1.52 5.13 -6.46
N MET A 211 -1.20 5.47 -7.70
CA MET A 211 -0.19 6.45 -8.04
C MET A 211 -0.79 7.50 -8.97
N ALA A 212 -0.60 8.78 -8.65
CA ALA A 212 -0.94 9.89 -9.52
C ALA A 212 0.34 10.64 -9.88
N VAL A 213 0.57 10.85 -11.17
CA VAL A 213 1.71 11.61 -11.69
C VAL A 213 1.15 12.81 -12.44
N HIS A 214 1.62 14.00 -12.13
CA HIS A 214 1.33 15.19 -12.93
C HIS A 214 2.64 15.80 -13.41
N SER A 215 2.60 16.52 -14.52
CA SER A 215 3.75 17.21 -15.11
C SER A 215 3.30 18.52 -15.74
N GLY A 216 3.94 19.62 -15.38
CA GLY A 216 3.64 20.94 -15.94
C GLY A 216 4.48 22.04 -15.34
N ALA A 217 4.71 23.12 -16.11
CA ALA A 217 5.40 24.32 -15.65
C ALA A 217 6.77 24.08 -14.95
N GLY A 218 7.53 23.07 -15.40
CA GLY A 218 8.85 22.73 -14.82
C GLY A 218 8.80 21.92 -13.52
N LEU A 219 7.60 21.47 -13.10
CA LEU A 219 7.37 20.62 -11.93
C LEU A 219 6.74 19.30 -12.36
N GLN A 220 7.22 18.21 -11.77
CA GLN A 220 6.58 16.91 -11.78
C GLN A 220 6.34 16.48 -10.35
N GLY A 221 5.17 15.93 -10.06
CA GLY A 221 4.88 15.31 -8.76
C GLY A 221 4.42 13.88 -8.94
N CYS A 222 4.86 13.02 -8.03
CA CYS A 222 4.50 11.62 -7.92
C CYS A 222 3.89 11.38 -6.54
N TYR A 223 2.59 11.06 -6.54
CA TYR A 223 1.79 10.88 -5.35
C TYR A 223 1.38 9.42 -5.26
N ARG A 224 1.75 8.75 -4.17
CA ARG A 224 1.44 7.33 -3.96
C ARG A 224 0.61 7.17 -2.69
N LEU A 225 -0.49 6.42 -2.79
CA LEU A 225 -1.24 5.93 -1.67
C LEU A 225 -1.18 4.40 -1.65
N TYR A 226 -0.83 3.84 -0.50
CA TYR A 226 -0.81 2.40 -0.25
C TYR A 226 -1.88 2.04 0.77
N PRO A 227 -3.07 1.59 0.34
CA PRO A 227 -4.11 1.15 1.24
C PRO A 227 -3.94 -0.33 1.61
N THR A 228 -3.48 -0.61 2.82
CA THR A 228 -3.27 -1.97 3.32
C THR A 228 -4.38 -2.39 4.27
N PRO A 229 -5.11 -3.49 4.00
CA PRO A 229 -6.10 -4.02 4.94
C PRO A 229 -5.49 -4.35 6.30
N LEU A 230 -6.02 -3.78 7.37
CA LEU A 230 -5.70 -4.20 8.74
C LEU A 230 -6.63 -5.33 9.18
N ASP A 231 -7.91 -5.23 8.87
CA ASP A 231 -8.95 -6.22 9.17
C ASP A 231 -10.13 -6.10 8.17
N ASP A 232 -11.32 -6.62 8.52
CA ASP A 232 -12.50 -6.64 7.66
C ASP A 232 -13.17 -5.27 7.46
N LYS A 233 -12.72 -4.23 8.17
CA LYS A 233 -13.34 -2.90 8.20
C LYS A 233 -12.36 -1.74 8.25
N ARG A 234 -11.09 -1.98 8.53
CA ARG A 234 -10.06 -0.95 8.67
C ARG A 234 -8.92 -1.20 7.71
N ILE A 235 -8.37 -0.09 7.23
CA ILE A 235 -7.12 -0.07 6.48
C ILE A 235 -6.13 0.86 7.17
N ILE A 236 -4.86 0.62 6.91
CA ILE A 236 -3.80 1.60 7.11
C ILE A 236 -3.50 2.20 5.73
N LEU A 237 -3.57 3.53 5.65
CA LEU A 237 -3.34 4.29 4.43
C LEU A 237 -2.01 5.00 4.56
N ARG A 238 -1.03 4.62 3.73
CA ARG A 238 0.29 5.26 3.67
C ARG A 238 0.41 6.15 2.44
N GLY A 239 0.59 7.44 2.66
CA GLY A 239 0.84 8.43 1.62
C GLY A 239 2.33 8.70 1.45
N MET A 240 2.77 8.83 0.20
CA MET A 240 4.11 9.26 -0.16
C MET A 240 4.05 10.30 -1.28
N VAL A 241 4.80 11.38 -1.13
CA VAL A 241 4.94 12.43 -2.15
C VAL A 241 6.40 12.65 -2.43
N SER A 242 6.74 12.71 -3.71
CA SER A 242 7.99 13.29 -4.17
C SER A 242 7.75 14.17 -5.38
N VAL A 243 8.61 15.16 -5.54
CA VAL A 243 8.60 16.05 -6.69
C VAL A 243 9.95 16.04 -7.40
N ARG A 244 9.91 16.33 -8.69
CA ARG A 244 11.07 16.65 -9.50
C ARG A 244 10.84 18.02 -10.11
N ALA A 245 11.74 18.95 -9.87
CA ALA A 245 11.60 20.34 -10.32
C ALA A 245 12.95 20.93 -10.72
N GLU A 246 12.92 21.91 -11.60
CA GLU A 246 14.07 22.79 -11.83
C GLU A 246 14.19 23.78 -10.65
N GLY A 247 15.35 23.88 -10.01
CA GLY A 247 15.59 24.80 -8.89
C GLY A 247 15.49 24.13 -7.51
N ASP A 248 14.83 24.80 -6.55
CA ASP A 248 14.70 24.32 -5.16
C ASP A 248 13.64 23.21 -5.05
N ALA A 249 14.04 21.99 -5.44
CA ALA A 249 13.16 20.83 -5.40
C ALA A 249 12.72 20.47 -3.97
N GLU A 250 13.55 20.69 -2.94
CA GLU A 250 13.24 20.31 -1.56
C GLU A 250 12.18 21.22 -0.95
N GLY A 251 12.33 22.54 -1.11
CA GLY A 251 11.33 23.51 -0.67
C GLY A 251 9.98 23.32 -1.37
N LEU A 252 10.01 23.06 -2.68
CA LEU A 252 8.80 22.73 -3.45
C LEU A 252 8.16 21.41 -3.00
N ASN A 253 8.97 20.40 -2.65
CA ASN A 253 8.48 19.10 -2.20
C ASN A 253 7.62 19.24 -0.94
N GLN A 254 8.08 20.01 0.03
CA GLN A 254 7.33 20.24 1.27
C GLN A 254 5.99 20.94 1.01
N LEU A 255 5.99 21.99 0.18
CA LEU A 255 4.77 22.72 -0.18
C LEU A 255 3.75 21.80 -0.89
N VAL A 256 4.23 21.00 -1.84
CA VAL A 256 3.38 20.06 -2.59
C VAL A 256 2.87 18.94 -1.68
N PHE A 257 3.71 18.41 -0.79
CA PHE A 257 3.30 17.41 0.18
C PHE A 257 2.20 17.92 1.10
N ASP A 258 2.33 19.13 1.65
CA ASP A 258 1.29 19.70 2.52
C ASP A 258 -0.04 19.88 1.78
N ALA A 259 -0.01 20.37 0.53
CA ALA A 259 -1.22 20.53 -0.28
C ALA A 259 -1.89 19.18 -0.64
N VAL A 260 -1.10 18.17 -1.03
CA VAL A 260 -1.61 16.83 -1.38
C VAL A 260 -2.13 16.11 -0.15
N ARG A 261 -1.44 16.24 0.99
CA ARG A 261 -1.87 15.68 2.27
C ARG A 261 -3.23 16.24 2.68
N GLU A 262 -3.45 17.55 2.55
CA GLU A 262 -4.74 18.18 2.84
C GLU A 262 -5.85 17.64 1.92
N GLN A 263 -5.55 17.36 0.64
CA GLN A 263 -6.50 16.72 -0.28
C GLN A 263 -6.88 15.32 0.20
N TRP A 264 -5.91 14.47 0.54
CA TRP A 264 -6.18 13.13 1.09
C TRP A 264 -6.95 13.19 2.42
N GLU A 265 -6.60 14.11 3.31
CA GLU A 265 -7.30 14.29 4.58
C GLU A 265 -8.75 14.77 4.38
N SER A 266 -9.05 15.43 3.25
CA SER A 266 -10.42 15.80 2.87
C SER A 266 -11.26 14.60 2.40
N ASP A 267 -10.64 13.53 1.90
CA ASP A 267 -11.33 12.28 1.56
C ASP A 267 -11.68 11.44 2.79
N ILE A 268 -10.86 11.50 3.85
CA ILE A 268 -11.00 10.66 5.04
C ILE A 268 -12.42 10.70 5.64
N PRO A 269 -13.06 11.86 5.86
CA PRO A 269 -14.44 11.91 6.36
C PRO A 269 -15.44 11.18 5.47
N ILE A 270 -15.23 11.14 4.15
CA ILE A 270 -16.10 10.39 3.22
C ILE A 270 -15.87 8.89 3.39
N TRP A 271 -14.62 8.43 3.38
CA TRP A 271 -14.29 7.01 3.55
C TRP A 271 -14.76 6.45 4.90
N GLU A 272 -14.55 7.20 5.98
CA GLU A 272 -14.96 6.85 7.34
C GLU A 272 -16.48 6.70 7.52
N ASN A 273 -17.28 7.38 6.69
CA ASN A 273 -18.72 7.49 6.85
C ASN A 273 -19.52 6.97 5.65
N LYS A 274 -18.89 6.20 4.75
CA LYS A 274 -19.58 5.50 3.67
C LYS A 274 -19.61 3.99 3.90
N ILE A 275 -20.52 3.33 3.18
CA ILE A 275 -20.50 1.87 3.04
C ILE A 275 -19.96 1.50 1.66
N HIS A 276 -19.29 0.36 1.57
CA HIS A 276 -18.99 -0.21 0.27
C HIS A 276 -20.27 -0.70 -0.40
N ARG A 277 -20.43 -0.37 -1.68
CA ARG A 277 -21.55 -0.85 -2.50
C ARG A 277 -20.99 -1.77 -3.57
N ASP A 278 -21.26 -3.08 -3.52
CA ASP A 278 -20.76 -4.02 -4.53
C ASP A 278 -21.34 -3.76 -5.94
N ARG A 279 -22.56 -3.22 -5.97
CA ARG A 279 -23.34 -2.88 -7.16
C ARG A 279 -23.78 -1.40 -7.06
N PRO A 280 -22.88 -0.45 -7.30
CA PRO A 280 -23.21 0.97 -7.27
C PRO A 280 -24.10 1.29 -8.47
N LEU A 281 -24.88 2.36 -8.34
CA LEU A 281 -25.60 2.96 -9.47
C LEU A 281 -24.65 3.96 -10.12
N LEU A 282 -24.28 3.70 -11.37
CA LEU A 282 -23.36 4.55 -12.13
C LEU A 282 -24.10 5.23 -13.28
N THR A 283 -23.76 6.48 -13.51
CA THR A 283 -24.17 7.27 -14.67
C THR A 283 -23.33 6.91 -15.90
N SER A 284 -23.77 7.35 -17.08
CA SER A 284 -22.99 7.17 -18.32
C SER A 284 -21.65 7.89 -18.32
N SER A 285 -21.45 8.91 -17.45
CA SER A 285 -20.18 9.61 -17.26
C SER A 285 -19.18 8.83 -16.40
N GLU A 286 -19.62 7.87 -15.60
CA GLU A 286 -18.79 7.13 -14.64
C GLU A 286 -18.30 5.78 -15.19
N ARG A 287 -18.05 5.71 -16.50
CA ARG A 287 -17.61 4.47 -17.18
C ARG A 287 -16.30 3.93 -16.62
N LEU A 288 -15.36 4.79 -16.23
CA LEU A 288 -14.08 4.38 -15.66
C LEU A 288 -14.24 3.63 -14.35
N ILE A 289 -15.15 4.07 -13.47
CA ILE A 289 -15.46 3.38 -12.21
C ILE A 289 -15.95 1.96 -12.50
N GLY A 290 -16.83 1.81 -13.50
CA GLY A 290 -17.31 0.50 -13.93
C GLY A 290 -16.22 -0.41 -14.50
N GLN A 291 -15.28 0.15 -15.29
CA GLN A 291 -14.13 -0.58 -15.83
C GLN A 291 -13.15 -1.00 -14.74
N PHE A 292 -12.77 -0.07 -13.86
CA PHE A 292 -11.92 -0.31 -12.70
C PHE A 292 -12.48 -1.42 -11.81
N ARG A 293 -13.77 -1.35 -11.43
CA ARG A 293 -14.39 -2.36 -10.56
C ARG A 293 -14.39 -3.75 -11.18
N ARG A 294 -14.58 -3.85 -12.51
CA ARG A 294 -14.49 -5.12 -13.23
C ARG A 294 -13.07 -5.66 -13.20
N TRP A 295 -12.10 -4.82 -13.53
CA TRP A 295 -10.68 -5.16 -13.48
C TRP A 295 -10.25 -5.61 -12.07
N TYR A 296 -10.58 -4.84 -11.04
CA TYR A 296 -10.22 -5.14 -9.66
C TYR A 296 -10.80 -6.48 -9.20
N ARG A 297 -12.10 -6.72 -9.47
CA ARG A 297 -12.76 -7.97 -9.10
C ARG A 297 -12.16 -9.17 -9.81
N THR A 298 -11.92 -9.07 -11.12
CA THR A 298 -11.45 -10.20 -11.94
C THR A 298 -10.00 -10.58 -11.63
N ASN A 299 -9.16 -9.63 -11.22
CA ASN A 299 -7.73 -9.90 -11.04
C ASN A 299 -7.33 -10.14 -9.57
N PHE A 300 -8.03 -9.57 -8.59
CA PHE A 300 -7.54 -9.55 -7.21
C PHE A 300 -8.51 -10.09 -6.17
N ILE A 301 -9.78 -10.28 -6.49
CA ILE A 301 -10.72 -10.92 -5.56
C ILE A 301 -10.74 -12.42 -5.87
N PRO A 302 -10.31 -13.30 -4.95
CA PRO A 302 -10.38 -14.74 -5.16
C PRO A 302 -11.81 -15.17 -5.50
N GLU A 303 -12.00 -16.07 -6.47
CA GLU A 303 -13.32 -16.67 -6.68
C GLU A 303 -13.57 -17.74 -5.61
N GLY A 304 -14.42 -17.43 -4.63
CA GLY A 304 -15.09 -18.42 -3.79
C GLY A 304 -14.18 -19.20 -2.82
N ILE A 305 -13.76 -18.55 -1.73
CA ILE A 305 -13.60 -19.24 -0.45
C ILE A 305 -14.90 -19.03 0.34
N THR A 306 -16.01 -19.47 -0.25
CA THR A 306 -17.19 -19.85 0.52
C THR A 306 -16.87 -21.20 1.15
N GLU A 307 -16.59 -21.22 2.45
CA GLU A 307 -16.91 -22.41 3.26
C GLU A 307 -18.40 -22.75 3.15
#